data_AF-A0A5N3V2U0-F1
#
_entry.id   AF-A0A5N3V2U0-F1
#
_cell.length_a   1.000
_cell.length_b   1.000
_cell.length_c   1.000
_cell.angle_alpha   90.00
_cell.angle_beta   90.00
_cell.angle_gamma   90.00
#
_symmetry.space_group_name_H-M   'P 1'
#
loop_
_entity.id
_entity.type
_entity.pdbx_description
1 polymer ?
#
loop_
_entity_poly.entity_id
_entity_poly.type
_entity_poly.pdbx_seq_one_letter_code
_entity_poly.pdbx_strand_id
1 'polypeptide(L)'
;MGLVALQHVESSQTRDQTWKLSTLPEFFSGDSDGEESTYSPNCHQYSLPGCPRDFNPVCGSDLSTYPNECTLCMKIREDGRDIKIIRSGPC
;
A
#
# COMPACT_ATOMS: atom_id res chain seq x y z
N MET A 1 -49.98 -3.55 42.08
CA MET A 1 -48.62 -4.10 41.91
C MET A 1 -48.30 -4.09 40.42
N GLY A 2 -47.11 -3.62 40.00
CA GLY A 2 -46.63 -3.62 38.61
C GLY A 2 -46.92 -2.30 37.87
N LEU A 3 -46.12 -1.25 38.05
CA LEU A 3 -44.81 -0.93 37.43
C LEU A 3 -44.96 0.00 36.21
N VAL A 4 -44.39 1.17 36.41
CA VAL A 4 -44.15 2.34 35.56
C VAL A 4 -43.66 2.04 34.14
N ALA A 5 -44.24 2.72 33.15
CA ALA A 5 -43.59 2.98 31.87
C ALA A 5 -43.54 4.50 31.67
N LEU A 6 -42.32 5.00 31.51
CA LEU A 6 -41.95 6.42 31.45
C LEU A 6 -42.65 7.15 30.31
N GLN A 7 -43.12 8.34 30.63
CA GLN A 7 -43.65 9.32 29.70
C GLN A 7 -42.52 10.27 29.26
N HIS A 8 -42.67 10.86 28.07
CA HIS A 8 -41.85 11.89 27.38
C HIS A 8 -40.83 11.32 26.38
N VAL A 9 -40.79 11.71 25.11
CA VAL A 9 -41.31 12.90 24.42
C VAL A 9 -41.59 12.52 22.96
N GLU A 10 -42.74 12.92 22.46
CA GLU A 10 -43.11 12.79 21.05
C GLU A 10 -42.44 13.92 20.24
N SER A 11 -42.03 13.59 19.02
CA SER A 11 -41.87 14.50 17.88
C SER A 11 -40.47 15.05 17.55
N SER A 12 -40.11 14.83 16.27
CA SER A 12 -39.10 15.54 15.46
C SER A 12 -37.69 14.96 15.36
N GLN A 13 -37.54 13.76 14.78
CA GLN A 13 -36.37 13.48 13.95
C GLN A 13 -36.80 13.00 12.55
N THR A 14 -37.37 13.97 11.83
CA THR A 14 -37.17 14.24 10.40
C THR A 14 -36.65 13.09 9.51
N ARG A 15 -37.56 12.56 8.69
CA ARG A 15 -37.46 12.41 7.23
C ARG A 15 -36.13 11.83 6.71
N ASP A 16 -36.22 10.55 6.35
CA ASP A 16 -35.61 9.91 5.20
C ASP A 16 -34.81 10.83 4.25
N GLN A 17 -33.55 10.43 4.02
CA GLN A 17 -32.68 10.72 2.87
C GLN A 17 -31.74 11.93 2.93
N THR A 18 -30.83 11.94 3.93
CA THR A 18 -29.44 12.33 3.65
C THR A 18 -28.71 11.08 3.14
N TRP A 19 -28.88 10.86 1.84
CA TRP A 19 -27.99 10.16 0.95
C TRP A 19 -26.54 10.32 1.41
N LYS A 20 -25.93 9.20 1.75
CA LYS A 20 -24.55 9.08 2.23
C LYS A 20 -23.57 9.35 1.09
N LEU A 21 -23.58 10.55 0.51
CA LEU A 21 -22.75 10.85 -0.66
C LEU A 21 -22.48 12.35 -0.89
N SER A 22 -21.93 13.08 0.07
CA SER A 22 -21.27 14.36 -0.23
C SER A 22 -20.37 14.73 0.95
N THR A 23 -19.12 14.28 0.99
CA THR A 23 -18.03 14.98 0.30
C THR A 23 -16.84 14.03 0.16
N LEU A 24 -16.51 13.63 -1.06
CA LEU A 24 -15.13 13.29 -1.42
C LEU A 24 -14.61 14.47 -2.26
N PRO A 25 -13.40 14.94 -1.97
CA PRO A 25 -12.34 14.59 -2.90
C PRO A 25 -11.07 14.07 -2.18
N GLU A 26 -10.53 12.96 -2.70
CA GLU A 26 -9.12 12.52 -2.65
C GLU A 26 -8.58 11.99 -1.28
N PHE A 27 -8.24 10.70 -1.15
CA PHE A 27 -6.91 10.10 -1.43
C PHE A 27 -5.97 10.15 -0.20
N PHE A 28 -4.95 9.27 -0.10
CA PHE A 28 -3.92 9.15 0.97
C PHE A 28 -4.24 8.19 2.14
N SER A 29 -4.12 6.86 2.02
CA SER A 29 -2.85 6.15 1.80
C SER A 29 -2.60 5.71 0.35
N GLY A 30 -2.38 6.67 -0.55
CA GLY A 30 -1.40 6.46 -1.58
C GLY A 30 -0.04 6.53 -0.90
N ASP A 31 0.54 5.38 -0.60
CA ASP A 31 1.94 5.22 -0.99
C ASP A 31 1.91 4.84 -2.47
N SER A 32 1.46 5.78 -3.28
CA SER A 32 1.69 5.76 -4.72
C SER A 32 2.60 6.95 -4.90
N ASP A 33 3.87 6.70 -4.60
CA ASP A 33 4.98 7.57 -5.00
C ASP A 33 4.70 8.08 -6.41
N GLY A 34 4.39 9.37 -6.50
CA GLY A 34 4.21 10.06 -7.76
C GLY A 34 5.51 10.02 -8.54
N GLU A 35 5.48 9.29 -9.64
CA GLU A 35 6.03 9.68 -10.94
C GLU A 35 7.40 10.37 -10.92
N GLU A 36 8.42 9.58 -10.63
CA GLU A 36 9.74 9.67 -11.24
C GLU A 36 10.11 8.25 -11.67
N SER A 37 10.80 8.07 -12.79
CA SER A 37 11.04 6.82 -13.55
C SER A 37 11.63 5.65 -12.75
N THR A 38 10.94 5.20 -11.72
CA THR A 38 11.33 4.23 -10.70
C THR A 38 10.07 3.49 -10.22
N TYR A 39 10.16 2.18 -10.02
CA TYR A 39 9.05 1.36 -9.51
C TYR A 39 9.47 0.54 -8.29
N SER A 40 8.53 0.29 -7.37
CA SER A 40 8.80 -0.47 -6.15
C SER A 40 8.92 -1.97 -6.46
N PRO A 41 9.93 -2.66 -5.90
CA PRO A 41 10.09 -4.10 -6.10
C PRO A 41 9.03 -4.88 -5.32
N ASN A 42 8.48 -5.93 -5.92
CA ASN A 42 7.48 -6.78 -5.28
C ASN A 42 8.14 -7.81 -4.35
N CYS A 43 8.61 -7.38 -3.19
CA CYS A 43 9.27 -8.27 -2.23
C CYS A 43 8.34 -9.27 -1.56
N HIS A 44 7.03 -9.00 -1.58
CA HIS A 44 6.01 -9.92 -1.09
C HIS A 44 5.83 -11.16 -1.99
N GLN A 45 6.18 -11.07 -3.28
CA GLN A 45 6.09 -12.20 -4.19
C GLN A 45 7.18 -13.25 -3.94
N TYR A 46 8.32 -12.82 -3.37
CA TYR A 46 9.47 -13.67 -3.11
C TYR A 46 9.45 -14.19 -1.68
N SER A 47 8.70 -15.28 -1.48
CA SER A 47 8.76 -16.05 -0.24
C SER A 47 10.10 -16.79 -0.15
N LEU A 48 10.81 -16.62 0.97
CA LEU A 48 11.95 -17.45 1.37
C LEU A 48 11.55 -18.95 1.32
N PRO A 49 12.48 -19.89 1.00
CA PRO A 49 13.90 -19.87 1.39
C PRO A 49 14.91 -19.44 0.33
N GLY A 50 14.50 -19.01 -0.88
CA GLY A 50 15.49 -18.59 -1.88
C GLY A 50 14.90 -17.92 -3.10
N CYS A 51 15.76 -17.17 -3.81
CA CYS A 51 15.42 -16.54 -5.07
C CYS A 51 15.50 -17.53 -6.24
N PRO A 52 14.64 -17.40 -7.27
CA PRO A 52 14.82 -18.13 -8.50
C PRO A 52 16.18 -17.81 -9.12
N ARG A 53 16.74 -18.77 -9.88
CA ARG A 53 18.01 -18.60 -10.59
C ARG A 53 17.87 -17.84 -11.91
N ASP A 54 16.74 -17.18 -12.11
CA ASP A 54 16.51 -16.34 -13.28
C ASP A 54 17.39 -15.09 -13.21
N PHE A 55 18.07 -14.81 -14.33
CA PHE A 55 18.92 -13.64 -14.48
C PHE A 55 18.13 -12.53 -15.17
N ASN A 56 17.50 -11.68 -14.37
CA ASN A 56 16.71 -10.53 -14.80
C ASN A 56 17.28 -9.28 -14.13
N PRO A 57 18.43 -8.76 -14.61
CA PRO A 57 19.12 -7.70 -13.92
C PRO A 57 18.23 -6.46 -13.79
N VAL A 58 18.35 -5.74 -12.68
CA VAL A 58 17.61 -4.50 -12.43
C VAL A 58 18.54 -3.44 -11.85
N CYS A 59 18.31 -2.19 -12.22
CA CYS A 59 19.04 -1.04 -11.72
C CYS A 59 18.29 -0.46 -10.52
N GLY A 60 18.88 -0.55 -9.33
CA GLY A 60 18.30 0.00 -8.10
C GLY A 60 18.48 1.51 -8.00
N SER A 61 17.70 2.16 -7.13
CA SER A 61 17.78 3.58 -6.81
C SER A 61 19.10 3.96 -6.14
N ASP A 62 19.82 2.96 -5.60
CA ASP A 62 21.17 3.11 -5.09
C ASP A 62 22.26 3.05 -6.17
N LEU A 63 21.87 3.08 -7.46
CA LEU A 63 22.76 2.96 -8.63
C LEU A 63 23.53 1.62 -8.67
N SER A 64 23.04 0.61 -7.96
CA SER A 64 23.58 -0.75 -8.00
C SER A 64 22.76 -1.65 -8.92
N THR A 65 23.45 -2.48 -9.69
CA THR A 65 22.84 -3.53 -10.50
C THR A 65 22.62 -4.78 -9.65
N TYR A 66 21.37 -5.25 -9.58
CA TYR A 66 21.00 -6.49 -8.92
C TYR A 66 20.73 -7.59 -9.95
N PRO A 67 21.16 -8.85 -9.74
CA PRO A 67 20.95 -9.94 -10.70
C PRO A 67 19.48 -10.26 -10.98
N ASN A 68 18.62 -10.03 -10.00
CA ASN A 68 17.17 -10.12 -10.10
C ASN A 68 16.49 -9.29 -9.01
N GLU A 69 15.21 -9.00 -9.22
CA GLU A 69 14.35 -8.28 -8.26
C GLU A 69 14.33 -8.96 -6.88
N CYS A 70 14.38 -10.30 -6.84
CA CYS A 70 14.42 -11.04 -5.58
C CYS A 70 15.70 -10.76 -4.77
N THR A 71 16.86 -10.65 -5.42
CA THR A 71 18.15 -10.34 -4.78
C THR A 71 18.15 -8.92 -4.24
N LEU A 72 17.55 -7.99 -4.99
CA LEU A 72 17.29 -6.63 -4.53
C LEU A 72 16.42 -6.66 -3.26
N CYS A 73 15.34 -7.43 -3.25
CA CYS A 73 14.47 -7.60 -2.08
C CYS A 73 15.18 -8.24 -0.87
N MET A 74 16.05 -9.23 -1.08
CA MET A 74 16.87 -9.76 0.01
C MET A 74 17.78 -8.67 0.57
N LYS A 75 18.35 -7.84 -0.29
CA LYS A 75 19.25 -6.77 0.13
C LYS A 75 18.52 -5.67 0.91
N ILE A 76 17.32 -5.31 0.49
CA ILE A 76 16.40 -4.44 1.24
C ILE A 76 16.16 -4.99 2.65
N ARG A 77 15.93 -6.31 2.78
CA ARG A 77 15.66 -6.96 4.07
C ARG A 77 16.91 -7.10 4.95
N GLU A 78 18.07 -7.35 4.37
CA GLU A 78 19.35 -7.46 5.10
C GLU A 78 19.83 -6.10 5.60
N ASP A 79 19.85 -5.10 4.72
CA ASP A 79 20.40 -3.78 5.05
C ASP A 79 19.34 -2.83 5.63
N GLY A 80 18.05 -3.17 5.54
CA GLY A 80 16.94 -2.33 6.01
C GLY A 80 16.73 -1.05 5.19
N ARG A 81 17.15 -1.05 3.91
CA ARG A 81 17.08 0.10 3.01
C ARG A 81 15.97 -0.06 1.98
N ASP A 82 15.22 1.00 1.69
CA ASP A 82 14.20 1.00 0.64
C ASP A 82 14.84 1.31 -0.72
N ILE A 83 14.96 0.30 -1.57
CA ILE A 83 15.57 0.42 -2.90
C ILE A 83 14.47 0.28 -3.95
N LYS A 84 14.27 1.32 -4.74
CA LYS A 84 13.33 1.32 -5.88
C LYS A 84 14.07 0.92 -7.14
N ILE A 85 13.39 0.40 -8.15
CA ILE A 85 14.03 0.02 -9.41
C ILE A 85 13.89 1.16 -10.41
N ILE A 86 15.00 1.73 -10.86
CA ILE A 86 15.06 2.80 -11.88
C ILE A 86 14.74 2.23 -13.25
N ARG A 87 15.34 1.08 -13.59
CA ARG A 87 15.19 0.47 -14.91
C ARG A 87 15.36 -1.04 -14.83
N SER A 88 14.66 -1.76 -15.69
CA SER A 88 15.00 -3.14 -16.00
C SER A 88 16.33 -3.18 -16.78
N GLY A 89 17.20 -4.11 -16.42
CA GLY A 89 18.57 -4.20 -16.90
C GLY A 89 19.60 -3.64 -15.92
N PRO A 90 20.90 -3.82 -16.22
CA PRO A 90 21.97 -3.21 -15.45
C PRO A 90 21.91 -1.68 -15.50
N CYS A 91 22.31 -1.04 -14.41
CA CYS A 91 23.01 0.24 -14.48
C CYS A 91 24.38 -0.04 -15.14
#